data_AF-A0A7C6KMK7-F1
#
_entry.id   AF-A0A7C6KMK7-F1
#
_cell.length_a   1.000
_cell.length_b   1.000
_cell.length_c   1.000
_cell.angle_alpha   90.00
_cell.angle_beta   90.00
_cell.angle_gamma   90.00
#
_symmetry.space_group_name_H-M   'P 1'
#
loop_
_entity.id
_entity.type
_entity.pdbx_description
1 polymer ?
#
loop_
_entity_poly.entity_id
_entity_poly.type
_entity_poly.pdbx_seq_one_letter_code
_entity_poly.pdbx_strand_id
1 'polypeptide(L)' 'MRIIVSEHAKKRLREDRQGGITLADISNAASSFPGYIPRATRLRGFVAESGRAFDLVAKDVAIGRLVITVIGR' A
#
# COMPACT_ATOMS: atom_id res chain seq x y z
N MET A 1 1.19 -14.80 -0.32
CA MET A 1 -0.05 -14.15 0.19
C MET A 1 -0.60 -13.25 -0.90
N ARG A 2 -1.90 -13.30 -1.21
CA ARG A 2 -2.50 -12.42 -2.23
C ARG A 2 -2.57 -10.97 -1.72
N ILE A 3 -2.11 -10.01 -2.51
CA ILE A 3 -2.30 -8.58 -2.23
C ILE A 3 -3.49 -8.06 -3.02
N ILE A 4 -4.35 -7.28 -2.36
CA ILE A 4 -5.57 -6.73 -2.92
C ILE A 4 -5.49 -5.22 -2.75
N VAL A 5 -5.33 -4.48 -3.84
CA VAL A 5 -5.35 -3.01 -3.80
C VAL A 5 -6.79 -2.54 -3.95
N SER A 6 -7.31 -1.84 -2.94
CA SER A 6 -8.68 -1.34 -2.97
C SER A 6 -8.88 -0.31 -4.09
N GLU A 7 -10.12 -0.18 -4.57
CA GLU A 7 -10.47 0.89 -5.53
C GLU A 7 -10.18 2.28 -4.96
N HIS A 8 -10.30 2.47 -3.64
CA HIS A 8 -9.92 3.73 -2.99
C HIS A 8 -8.41 4.00 -3.13
N ALA A 9 -7.55 3.01 -2.88
CA ALA A 9 -6.11 3.14 -3.06
C ALA A 9 -5.74 3.41 -4.53
N LYS A 10 -6.37 2.72 -5.48
CA LYS A 10 -6.18 2.96 -6.93
C LYS A 10 -6.58 4.36 -7.35
N LYS A 11 -7.67 4.91 -6.78
CA LYS A 11 -8.08 6.30 -7.02
C LYS A 11 -7.01 7.29 -6.55
N ARG A 12 -6.45 7.07 -5.36
CA ARG A 12 -5.42 7.94 -4.78
C ARG A 12 -4.14 8.01 -5.62
N LEU A 13 -3.76 6.91 -6.29
CA LEU A 13 -2.58 6.90 -7.17
C LEU A 13 -2.65 7.88 -8.35
N ARG A 14 -3.85 8.37 -8.71
CA ARG A 14 -4.01 9.34 -9.80
C ARG A 14 -3.84 10.79 -9.35
N GLU A 15 -3.62 11.01 -8.07
CA GLU A 15 -3.47 12.35 -7.52
C GLU A 15 -1.99 12.71 -7.44
N ASP A 16 -1.67 13.99 -7.67
CA ASP A 16 -0.30 14.50 -7.69
C ASP A 16 0.49 14.15 -6.42
N ARG A 17 -0.19 14.15 -5.27
CA ARG A 17 0.42 13.78 -3.98
C ARG A 17 1.09 12.40 -4.03
N GLN A 18 0.49 11.47 -4.78
CA GLN A 18 0.94 10.08 -4.91
C GLN A 18 1.72 9.82 -6.19
N GLY A 19 2.07 10.88 -6.94
CA GLY A 19 2.87 10.79 -8.16
C GLY A 19 4.14 9.97 -7.94
N GLY A 20 4.44 9.09 -8.89
CA GLY A 20 5.59 8.20 -8.84
C GLY A 20 5.41 6.92 -8.01
N ILE A 21 4.26 6.71 -7.35
CA ILE A 21 3.96 5.45 -6.67
C ILE A 21 3.15 4.55 -7.61
N THR A 22 3.63 3.34 -7.84
CA THR A 22 2.99 2.36 -8.74
C THR A 22 2.23 1.27 -7.97
N LEU A 23 1.41 0.50 -8.68
CA LEU A 23 0.79 -0.71 -8.12
C LEU A 23 1.83 -1.77 -7.72
N ALA A 24 2.97 -1.82 -8.42
CA ALA A 24 4.08 -2.70 -8.09
C ALA A 24 4.71 -2.30 -6.75
N ASP A 25 4.97 -1.01 -6.53
CA ASP A 25 5.51 -0.48 -5.28
C ASP A 25 4.62 -0.85 -4.08
N ILE A 26 3.30 -0.63 -4.23
CA ILE A 26 2.32 -0.97 -3.21
C ILE A 26 2.30 -2.47 -2.92
N SER A 27 2.34 -3.29 -3.97
CA SER A 27 2.29 -4.75 -3.83
C SER A 27 3.54 -5.29 -3.15
N ASN A 28 4.71 -4.75 -3.49
CA ASN A 28 5.98 -5.08 -2.88
C ASN A 28 6.00 -4.66 -1.40
N ALA A 29 5.60 -3.43 -1.09
CA ALA A 29 5.52 -2.91 0.27
C ALA A 29 4.52 -3.68 1.16
N ALA A 30 3.35 -4.04 0.62
CA ALA A 30 2.37 -4.84 1.35
C ALA A 30 2.85 -6.28 1.59
N SER A 31 3.64 -6.83 0.66
CA SER A 31 4.21 -8.18 0.77
C SER A 31 5.43 -8.25 1.69
N SER A 32 6.17 -7.14 1.86
CA SER A 32 7.39 -7.11 2.65
C SER A 32 7.16 -7.19 4.16
N PHE A 33 5.95 -6.89 4.64
CA PHE A 33 5.64 -6.98 6.06
C PHE A 33 5.29 -8.42 6.46
N PRO A 34 6.11 -9.10 7.28
CA PRO A 34 5.81 -10.45 7.75
C PRO A 34 4.71 -10.42 8.82
N GLY A 35 3.93 -11.50 8.92
CA GLY A 35 2.90 -11.65 9.96
C GLY A 35 1.51 -11.20 9.54
N TYR A 36 0.54 -11.39 10.45
CA TYR A 36 -0.89 -11.10 10.23
C TYR A 36 -1.26 -9.70 10.76
N ILE A 37 -2.01 -8.94 9.96
CA ILE A 37 -2.46 -7.58 10.27
C ILE A 37 -3.97 -7.59 10.55
N PRO A 38 -4.41 -7.79 11.81
CA PRO A 38 -5.83 -8.00 12.14
C PRO A 38 -6.70 -6.74 12.01
N ARG A 39 -6.09 -5.56 12.08
CA ARG A 39 -6.76 -4.24 12.05
C ARG A 39 -6.15 -3.37 10.96
N ALA A 40 -6.85 -2.34 10.53
CA ALA A 40 -6.29 -1.38 9.58
C ALA A 40 -5.06 -0.68 10.21
N THR A 41 -3.87 -1.04 9.75
CA THR A 41 -2.60 -0.58 10.31
C THR A 41 -1.83 0.22 9.26
N ARG A 42 -1.34 1.39 9.66
CA ARG A 42 -0.45 2.21 8.83
C ARG A 42 0.98 1.66 8.93
N LEU A 43 1.45 1.09 7.84
CA LEU A 43 2.84 0.69 7.64
C LEU A 43 3.59 1.87 7.02
N ARG A 44 4.75 2.22 7.59
CA ARG A 44 5.45 3.48 7.29
C ARG A 44 6.83 3.23 6.68
N GLY A 45 7.31 4.21 5.91
CA GLY A 45 8.70 4.31 5.51
C GLY A 45 9.07 3.50 4.28
N PHE A 46 8.12 3.32 3.35
CA PHE A 46 8.41 2.73 2.06
C PHE A 46 8.93 3.77 1.08
N VAL A 47 9.71 3.31 0.10
CA VAL A 47 10.23 4.13 -0.98
C VAL A 47 9.87 3.44 -2.28
N ALA A 48 9.19 4.15 -3.17
CA ALA A 48 8.84 3.68 -4.50
C ALA A 48 10.08 3.64 -5.40
N GLU A 49 10.03 2.91 -6.50
CA GLU A 49 11.10 2.89 -7.51
C GLU A 49 11.47 4.29 -8.01
N SER A 50 10.50 5.22 -8.06
CA SER A 50 10.72 6.63 -8.39
C SER A 50 11.51 7.43 -7.33
N GLY A 51 11.82 6.84 -6.18
CA GLY A 51 12.38 7.53 -5.01
C GLY A 51 11.33 8.21 -4.13
N ARG A 52 10.04 8.18 -4.51
CA ARG A 52 8.95 8.77 -3.73
C ARG A 52 8.76 8.02 -2.42
N ALA A 53 8.87 8.71 -1.30
CA ALA A 53 8.55 8.14 0.01
C ALA A 53 7.04 8.04 0.22
N PHE A 54 6.60 6.91 0.76
CA PHE A 54 5.19 6.69 1.04
C PHE A 54 4.95 5.76 2.23
N ASP A 55 3.73 5.84 2.75
CA ASP A 55 3.16 4.91 3.71
C ASP A 55 1.94 4.24 3.07
N LEU A 56 1.52 3.09 3.61
CA LEU A 56 0.26 2.46 3.23
C LEU A 56 -0.52 2.02 4.45
N VAL A 57 -1.84 1.90 4.30
CA VAL A 57 -2.70 1.30 5.32
C VAL A 57 -3.18 -0.04 4.80
N ALA A 58 -2.90 -1.12 5.54
CA ALA A 58 -3.29 -2.46 5.17
C ALA A 58 -4.05 -3.18 6.29
N LYS A 59 -4.86 -4.17 5.91
CA LYS A 59 -5.53 -5.12 6.81
C LYS A 59 -5.58 -6.47 6.12
N ASP A 60 -5.33 -7.54 6.87
CA ASP A 60 -5.52 -8.89 6.37
C ASP A 60 -6.98 -9.32 6.50
N VAL A 61 -7.51 -9.86 5.41
CA VAL A 61 -8.86 -10.41 5.28
C VAL A 61 -8.76 -11.86 4.81
N ALA A 62 -9.88 -12.60 4.83
CA ALA A 62 -9.90 -14.02 4.49
C ALA A 62 -9.26 -14.36 3.13
N ILE A 63 -9.31 -13.43 2.18
CA ILE A 63 -8.81 -13.61 0.81
C ILE A 63 -7.40 -13.04 0.55
N GLY A 64 -6.75 -12.43 1.56
CA GLY A 64 -5.41 -11.84 1.43
C GLY A 64 -5.22 -10.52 2.18
N ARG A 65 -4.17 -9.78 1.84
CA ARG A 65 -3.87 -8.46 2.42
C ARG A 65 -4.52 -7.36 1.60
N LEU A 66 -5.50 -6.68 2.17
CA LEU A 66 -6.17 -5.54 1.58
C LEU A 66 -5.38 -4.26 1.87
N VAL A 67 -4.88 -3.60 0.82
CA VAL A 67 -4.35 -2.24 0.90
C VAL A 67 -5.53 -1.27 0.78
N ILE A 68 -5.81 -0.59 1.89
CA ILE A 68 -6.93 0.33 2.03
C ILE A 68 -6.61 1.67 1.39
N THR A 69 -5.44 2.25 1.69
CA THR A 69 -5.02 3.54 1.12
C THR A 69 -3.50 3.68 1.09
N VAL A 70 -3.02 4.69 0.35
CA VAL A 70 -1.61 5.03 0.15
C VAL A 70 -1.42 6.51 0.45
N ILE A 71 -0.32 6.83 1.13
CA ILE A 71 -0.01 8.17 1.62
C ILE A 71 1.43 8.52 1.24
N GLY A 72 1.60 9.15 0.09
CA GLY A 72 2.84 9.79 -0.32
C GLY A 72 3.15 11.03 0.53
N ARG A 73 4.45 11.28 0.67
CA ARG A 73 5.03 12.40 1.40
C ARG A 73 5.64 13.39 0.42
#